data_AF-A0A0H5SA80-F1
#
_entry.id   AF-A0A0H5SA80-F1
#
_cell.length_a   1.000
_cell.length_b   1.000
_cell.length_c   1.000
_cell.angle_alpha   90.00
_cell.angle_beta   90.00
_cell.angle_gamma   90.00
#
_symmetry.space_group_name_H-M   'P 1'
#
loop_
_entity.id
_entity.type
_entity.pdbx_description
1 polymer ?
#
loop_
_entity_poly.entity_id
_entity_poly.type
_entity_poly.pdbx_seq_one_letter_code
_entity_poly.pdbx_strand_id
1 'polypeptide(L)'
;MDLDIWLKNSKCCSKNQESTVNDNYKDAKMLEKEIQTEAEFVFRNGALKLIAECVKEYGISETYRIPKPLLDIECLKDQVLQNSASTLEIQTLRDLRSGKVTGYIEVLNDKNAKTDDAKTSMSLTRSPDPKGVSNFMGSASNIPFMPGGFDAEIENVLRLSDVDISTDENFEEEAYLRLNGKLCRLSGILLSF
;
A
#
# COMPACT_ATOMS: atom_id res chain seq x y z
N MET A 1 -19.71 -40.24 38.03
CA MET A 1 -19.49 -39.47 36.79
C MET A 1 -18.47 -40.26 35.99
N ASP A 2 -18.90 -40.81 34.86
CA ASP A 2 -18.20 -41.86 34.11
C ASP A 2 -16.96 -41.34 33.37
N LEU A 3 -15.82 -41.98 33.62
CA LEU A 3 -14.53 -41.79 32.92
C LEU A 3 -14.47 -42.53 31.56
N ASP A 4 -15.57 -43.14 31.12
CA ASP A 4 -15.61 -44.10 29.99
C ASP A 4 -15.81 -43.49 28.59
N ILE A 5 -15.89 -42.17 28.47
CA ILE A 5 -16.16 -41.52 27.17
C ILE A 5 -14.89 -41.45 26.29
N TRP A 6 -13.70 -41.38 26.90
CA TRP A 6 -12.44 -41.21 26.16
C TRP A 6 -11.87 -42.50 25.54
N LEU A 7 -12.28 -43.67 26.02
CA LEU A 7 -11.79 -44.96 25.51
C LEU A 7 -12.59 -45.52 24.32
N LYS A 8 -13.78 -44.99 24.03
CA LYS A 8 -14.66 -45.55 22.99
C LYS A 8 -14.34 -45.08 21.56
N ASN A 9 -13.58 -44.01 21.38
CA ASN A 9 -13.31 -43.44 20.05
C ASN A 9 -11.97 -43.88 19.42
N SER A 10 -11.19 -44.76 20.06
CA SER A 10 -9.90 -45.20 19.51
C SER A 10 -9.99 -46.41 18.56
N LYS A 11 -11.20 -46.88 18.22
CA LYS A 11 -11.40 -47.94 17.21
C LYS A 11 -11.66 -47.35 15.83
N CYS A 12 -10.59 -46.88 15.19
CA CYS A 12 -10.49 -46.86 13.74
C CYS A 12 -9.11 -47.39 13.35
N CYS A 13 -8.89 -48.69 13.59
CA CYS A 13 -7.76 -49.41 13.03
C CYS A 13 -8.04 -49.72 11.56
N SER A 14 -7.16 -49.20 10.72
CA SER A 14 -6.42 -49.91 9.67
C SER A 14 -7.13 -51.02 8.87
N LYS A 15 -7.11 -50.84 7.55
CA LYS A 15 -6.65 -51.91 6.64
C LYS A 15 -5.73 -51.30 5.60
N ASN A 16 -4.58 -51.96 5.43
CA ASN A 16 -3.50 -51.70 4.47
C ASN A 16 -2.40 -50.75 4.97
N GLN A 17 -1.66 -51.19 5.98
CA GLN A 17 -0.23 -50.90 6.02
C GLN A 17 0.50 -52.23 5.88
N GLU A 18 0.96 -52.50 4.66
CA GLU A 18 2.10 -53.38 4.47
C GLU A 18 3.22 -52.88 5.38
N SER A 19 3.82 -53.83 6.09
CA SER A 19 4.94 -53.62 6.97
C SER A 19 6.15 -53.16 6.16
N THR A 20 6.27 -51.88 5.91
CA THR A 20 7.59 -51.27 5.70
C THR A 20 8.17 -51.06 7.09
N VAL A 21 8.84 -52.10 7.59
CA VAL A 21 9.82 -52.00 8.67
C VAL A 21 10.77 -50.89 8.26
N ASN A 22 10.63 -49.73 8.89
CA ASN A 22 11.46 -48.57 8.59
C ASN A 22 12.77 -48.76 9.35
N ASP A 23 13.75 -49.39 8.70
CA ASP A 23 15.10 -49.68 9.21
C ASP A 23 15.98 -48.41 9.42
N ASN A 24 15.38 -47.30 9.84
CA ASN A 24 16.02 -46.00 10.00
C ASN A 24 16.26 -45.57 11.46
N TYR A 25 16.30 -46.50 12.42
CA TYR A 25 16.79 -46.20 13.77
C TYR A 25 18.26 -46.59 13.92
N LYS A 26 19.15 -45.82 13.28
CA LYS A 26 20.60 -46.01 13.43
C LYS A 26 21.24 -45.32 14.63
N ASP A 27 20.48 -44.57 15.44
CA ASP A 27 21.01 -44.04 16.69
C ASP A 27 19.90 -43.90 17.74
N ALA A 28 19.89 -44.81 18.73
CA ALA A 28 18.94 -44.79 19.84
C ALA A 28 18.96 -43.44 20.58
N LYS A 29 20.12 -42.75 20.57
CA LYS A 29 20.28 -41.42 21.14
C LYS A 29 19.52 -40.34 20.37
N MET A 30 19.35 -40.50 19.06
CA MET A 30 18.61 -39.53 18.23
C MET A 30 17.10 -39.65 18.49
N LEU A 31 16.60 -40.88 18.60
CA LEU A 31 15.20 -41.14 18.97
C LEU A 31 14.89 -40.65 20.39
N GLU A 32 15.77 -40.90 21.36
CA GLU A 32 15.58 -40.43 22.74
C GLU A 32 15.50 -38.90 22.82
N LYS A 33 16.34 -38.20 22.04
CA LYS A 33 16.27 -36.74 21.93
C LYS A 33 14.96 -36.28 21.32
N GLU A 34 14.49 -36.93 20.26
CA GLU A 34 13.22 -36.57 19.59
C GLU A 34 12.03 -36.74 20.52
N ILE A 35 11.98 -37.85 21.25
CA ILE A 35 10.96 -38.10 22.28
C ILE A 35 11.00 -37.03 23.36
N GLN A 36 12.20 -36.66 23.83
CA GLN A 36 12.36 -35.63 24.85
C GLN A 36 11.89 -34.26 24.35
N THR A 37 12.23 -33.89 23.11
CA THR A 37 11.80 -32.62 22.51
C THR A 37 10.29 -32.55 22.33
N GLU A 38 9.66 -33.64 21.89
CA GLU A 38 8.21 -33.69 21.71
C GLU A 38 7.49 -33.66 23.06
N ALA A 39 7.98 -34.41 24.05
CA ALA A 39 7.43 -34.40 25.40
C ALA A 39 7.51 -33.00 26.03
N GLU A 40 8.64 -32.31 25.87
CA GLU A 40 8.81 -30.94 26.34
C GLU A 40 7.86 -29.96 25.62
N PHE A 41 7.71 -30.11 24.30
CA PHE A 41 6.80 -29.29 23.50
C PHE A 41 5.34 -29.45 23.95
N VAL A 42 4.87 -30.69 24.11
CA VAL A 42 3.51 -31.00 24.59
C VAL A 42 3.30 -30.46 26.00
N PHE A 43 4.27 -30.65 26.90
CA PHE A 43 4.15 -30.18 28.28
C PHE A 43 4.10 -28.65 28.35
N ARG A 44 4.99 -27.96 27.63
CA ARG A 44 5.01 -26.49 27.57
C ARG A 44 3.71 -25.94 26.99
N ASN A 45 3.20 -26.50 25.90
CA ASN A 45 1.94 -26.05 25.31
C ASN A 45 0.74 -26.34 26.21
N GLY A 46 0.73 -27.48 26.90
CA GLY A 46 -0.28 -27.81 27.90
C GLY A 46 -0.27 -26.81 29.07
N ALA A 47 0.91 -26.49 29.60
CA ALA A 47 1.07 -25.50 30.66
C ALA A 47 0.64 -24.09 30.20
N LEU A 48 1.04 -23.67 28.99
CA LEU A 48 0.63 -22.38 28.42
C LEU A 48 -0.89 -22.30 28.26
N LYS A 49 -1.53 -23.38 27.79
CA LYS A 49 -2.98 -23.45 27.68
C LYS A 49 -3.66 -23.30 29.05
N LEU A 50 -3.18 -24.02 30.06
CA LEU A 50 -3.71 -23.90 31.42
C LEU A 50 -3.52 -22.51 32.01
N ILE A 51 -2.37 -21.87 31.79
CA ILE A 51 -2.11 -20.50 32.25
C ILE A 51 -3.06 -19.52 31.56
N ALA A 52 -3.21 -19.62 30.23
CA ALA A 52 -4.11 -18.77 29.46
C ALA A 52 -5.60 -18.95 29.86
N GLU A 53 -6.01 -20.16 30.27
CA GLU A 53 -7.39 -20.44 30.68
C GLU A 53 -7.66 -20.11 32.16
N CYS A 54 -6.72 -20.37 33.07
CA CYS A 54 -6.93 -20.23 34.51
C CYS A 54 -6.51 -18.87 35.08
N VAL A 55 -5.55 -18.18 34.44
CA VAL A 55 -5.03 -16.89 34.93
C VAL A 55 -5.58 -15.76 34.09
N LYS A 56 -6.44 -14.93 34.70
CA LYS A 56 -7.13 -13.83 34.01
C LYS A 56 -6.19 -12.85 33.31
N GLU A 57 -5.01 -12.62 33.89
CA GLU A 57 -3.99 -11.72 33.35
C GLU A 57 -3.42 -12.18 31.99
N TYR A 58 -3.42 -13.50 31.74
CA TYR A 58 -2.95 -14.11 30.50
C TYR A 58 -4.09 -14.62 29.61
N GLY A 59 -5.34 -14.35 30.01
CA GLY A 59 -6.53 -14.77 29.29
C GLY A 59 -6.79 -13.88 28.08
N ILE A 60 -6.68 -14.44 26.88
CA ILE A 60 -6.97 -13.73 25.62
C ILE A 60 -8.48 -13.55 25.33
N SER A 61 -9.34 -14.09 26.21
CA SER A 61 -10.80 -14.02 26.06
C SER A 61 -11.35 -12.60 26.00
N GLU A 62 -10.67 -11.64 26.63
CA GLU A 62 -11.06 -10.24 26.67
C GLU A 62 -10.31 -9.38 25.62
N THR A 63 -9.31 -9.94 24.92
CA THR A 63 -8.49 -9.20 23.95
C THR A 63 -9.30 -8.64 22.80
N TYR A 64 -10.40 -9.31 22.43
CA TYR A 64 -11.32 -8.88 21.37
C TYR A 64 -12.64 -8.36 21.91
N ARG A 65 -12.71 -7.97 23.20
CA ARG A 65 -13.87 -7.20 23.69
C ARG A 65 -13.84 -5.81 23.10
N ILE A 66 -14.49 -5.69 21.95
CA ILE A 66 -14.75 -4.40 21.33
C ILE A 66 -15.87 -3.74 22.16
N PRO A 67 -15.63 -2.56 22.76
CA PRO A 67 -16.70 -1.82 23.42
C PRO A 67 -17.82 -1.57 22.42
N LYS A 68 -19.07 -1.74 22.87
CA LYS A 68 -20.22 -1.49 22.01
C LYS A 68 -20.13 -0.04 21.53
N PRO A 69 -20.09 0.21 20.21
CA PRO A 69 -19.93 1.57 19.72
C PRO A 69 -21.07 2.41 20.28
N LEU A 70 -20.72 3.57 20.81
CA LEU A 70 -21.71 4.60 21.08
C LEU A 70 -22.43 4.85 19.75
N LEU A 71 -23.76 4.89 19.75
CA LEU A 71 -24.60 5.06 18.56
C LEU A 71 -24.30 6.34 17.77
N ASP A 72 -23.41 7.18 18.28
CA ASP A 72 -23.02 8.46 17.72
C ASP A 72 -21.82 8.31 16.78
N ILE A 73 -22.14 8.17 15.49
CA ILE A 73 -21.18 8.08 14.37
C ILE A 73 -20.47 9.43 14.18
N GLU A 74 -20.94 10.52 14.79
CA GLU A 74 -20.32 11.84 14.70
C GLU A 74 -18.88 11.85 15.23
N CYS A 75 -18.56 11.02 16.24
CA CYS A 75 -17.19 10.90 16.75
C CYS A 75 -16.18 10.33 15.74
N LEU A 76 -16.66 9.69 14.66
CA LEU A 76 -15.81 9.21 13.57
C LEU A 76 -15.46 10.33 12.58
N LYS A 77 -16.27 11.40 12.48
CA LYS A 77 -16.02 12.48 11.51
C LYS A 77 -14.72 13.21 11.78
N ASP A 78 -14.38 13.40 13.05
CA ASP A 78 -13.16 14.11 13.45
C ASP A 78 -11.88 13.30 13.17
N GLN A 79 -11.97 11.97 13.14
CA GLN A 79 -10.84 11.06 12.86
C GLN A 79 -10.73 10.64 11.38
N VAL A 80 -11.81 10.77 10.59
CA VAL A 80 -11.85 10.41 9.17
C VAL A 80 -11.13 11.43 8.26
N LEU A 81 -10.76 12.60 8.77
CA LEU A 81 -10.12 13.66 7.98
C LEU A 81 -8.65 13.38 7.61
N GLN A 82 -8.04 12.32 8.15
CA GLN A 82 -6.79 11.80 7.57
C GLN A 82 -7.14 10.78 6.50
N ASN A 83 -7.22 11.24 5.25
CA ASN A 83 -7.24 10.35 4.09
C ASN A 83 -6.08 9.35 4.24
N SER A 84 -6.41 8.08 4.44
CA SER A 84 -5.42 7.02 4.53
C SER A 84 -4.57 7.04 3.25
N ALA A 85 -3.24 7.07 3.40
CA ALA A 85 -2.31 7.21 2.28
C ALA A 85 -2.38 6.05 1.27
N SER A 86 -2.90 4.90 1.68
CA SER A 86 -3.07 3.72 0.83
C SER A 86 -4.43 3.74 0.14
N THR A 87 -4.44 3.95 -1.18
CA THR A 87 -5.62 3.74 -2.02
C THR A 87 -5.60 2.30 -2.57
N LEU A 88 -6.64 1.53 -2.23
CA LEU A 88 -6.90 0.22 -2.83
C LEU A 88 -7.74 0.42 -4.09
N GLU A 89 -7.29 -0.14 -5.21
CA GLU A 89 -8.03 -0.15 -6.47
C GLU A 89 -8.68 -1.53 -6.66
N ILE A 90 -9.97 -1.55 -6.99
CA ILE A 90 -10.68 -2.78 -7.35
C ILE A 90 -10.49 -3.02 -8.85
N GLN A 91 -9.80 -4.10 -9.21
CA GLN A 91 -9.59 -4.50 -10.61
C GLN A 91 -10.42 -5.73 -10.96
N THR A 92 -10.93 -5.78 -12.19
CA THR A 92 -11.72 -6.93 -12.68
C THR A 92 -10.81 -8.06 -13.13
N LEU A 93 -11.02 -9.26 -12.61
CA LEU A 93 -10.41 -10.47 -13.14
C LEU A 93 -11.20 -10.91 -14.37
N ARG A 94 -10.53 -10.99 -15.53
CA ARG A 94 -11.14 -11.43 -16.80
C ARG A 94 -10.49 -12.70 -17.30
N ASP A 95 -11.31 -13.65 -17.74
CA ASP A 95 -10.84 -14.81 -18.47
C ASP A 95 -10.42 -14.39 -19.90
N LEU A 96 -9.16 -14.63 -20.25
CA LEU A 96 -8.55 -14.21 -21.52
C LEU A 96 -9.19 -14.88 -22.75
N ARG A 97 -9.80 -16.06 -22.58
CA ARG A 97 -10.41 -16.79 -23.70
C ARG A 97 -11.85 -16.38 -23.97
N SER A 98 -12.63 -16.15 -22.92
CA SER A 98 -14.06 -15.79 -23.05
C SER A 98 -14.32 -14.29 -22.95
N GLY A 99 -13.36 -13.50 -22.47
CA GLY A 99 -13.53 -12.08 -22.15
C GLY A 99 -14.47 -11.82 -20.98
N LYS A 100 -15.00 -12.87 -20.33
CA LYS A 100 -15.96 -12.75 -19.24
C LYS A 100 -15.26 -12.34 -17.95
N VAL A 101 -15.87 -11.42 -17.20
CA VAL A 101 -15.44 -11.07 -15.84
C VAL A 101 -15.76 -12.25 -14.93
N THR A 102 -14.72 -12.82 -14.32
CA THR A 102 -14.82 -13.97 -13.41
C THR A 102 -14.83 -13.54 -11.95
N GLY A 103 -14.32 -12.35 -11.66
CA GLY A 103 -14.31 -11.81 -10.30
C GLY A 103 -13.63 -10.45 -10.21
N TYR A 104 -13.27 -10.09 -8.98
CA TYR A 104 -12.63 -8.82 -8.64
C TYR A 104 -11.47 -9.08 -7.68
N ILE A 105 -10.44 -8.26 -7.76
CA ILE A 105 -9.28 -8.30 -6.87
C ILE A 105 -8.97 -6.88 -6.40
N GLU A 106 -8.66 -6.74 -5.11
CA GLU A 106 -8.15 -5.49 -4.55
C GLU A 106 -6.64 -5.45 -4.75
N VAL A 107 -6.17 -4.39 -5.40
CA VAL A 107 -4.75 -4.15 -5.66
C VAL A 107 -4.33 -2.91 -4.90
N LEU A 108 -3.27 -3.04 -4.11
CA LEU A 108 -2.64 -1.90 -3.44
C LEU A 108 -1.90 -1.07 -4.48
N ASN A 109 -2.26 0.21 -4.59
CA ASN A 109 -1.54 1.14 -5.44
C ASN A 109 -0.44 1.82 -4.62
N ASP A 110 0.76 1.23 -4.62
CA ASP A 110 1.96 1.74 -3.91
C ASP A 110 2.60 2.96 -4.59
N LYS A 111 2.14 3.33 -5.79
CA LYS A 111 2.49 4.63 -6.34
C LYS A 111 1.87 5.66 -5.40
N ASN A 112 2.61 6.71 -5.05
CA ASN A 112 2.17 7.86 -4.25
C ASN A 112 0.99 8.64 -4.89
N ALA A 113 -0.05 7.93 -5.31
CA ALA A 113 -1.27 8.39 -5.91
C ALA A 113 -2.10 9.01 -4.79
N LYS A 114 -1.65 10.16 -4.31
CA LYS A 114 -2.60 11.24 -4.11
C LYS A 114 -3.43 11.27 -5.38
N THR A 115 -4.74 11.18 -5.22
CA THR A 115 -5.66 11.36 -6.34
C THR A 115 -5.42 12.75 -6.88
N ASP A 116 -4.54 12.81 -7.86
CA ASP A 116 -4.11 14.02 -8.53
C ASP A 116 -5.37 14.72 -9.03
N ASP A 117 -5.48 16.01 -8.74
CA ASP A 117 -6.67 16.78 -9.10
C ASP A 117 -6.39 17.67 -10.30
N ALA A 118 -7.44 18.29 -10.81
CA ALA A 118 -7.35 19.19 -11.94
C ALA A 118 -6.46 20.42 -11.67
N LYS A 119 -6.12 20.72 -10.41
CA LYS A 119 -5.33 21.89 -10.01
C LYS A 119 -3.85 21.57 -9.80
N THR A 120 -3.50 20.29 -9.62
CA THR A 120 -2.12 19.89 -9.31
C THR A 120 -1.49 18.98 -10.35
N SER A 121 -2.26 18.40 -11.27
CA SER A 121 -1.73 17.39 -12.20
C SER A 121 -2.03 17.67 -13.66
N MET A 122 -1.05 17.33 -14.50
CA MET A 122 -1.16 17.30 -15.97
C MET A 122 -1.64 15.94 -16.50
N SER A 123 -1.83 14.92 -15.64
CA SER A 123 -2.20 13.57 -16.05
C SER A 123 -3.62 13.51 -16.63
N LEU A 124 -3.82 12.69 -17.66
CA LEU A 124 -5.16 12.35 -18.16
C LEU A 124 -5.98 11.54 -17.15
N THR A 125 -5.32 10.79 -16.25
CA THR A 125 -5.98 9.97 -15.23
C THR A 125 -6.29 10.72 -13.94
N ARG A 126 -6.11 12.05 -13.91
CA ARG A 126 -6.43 12.89 -12.75
C ARG A 126 -7.94 12.91 -12.49
N SER A 127 -8.32 13.21 -11.25
CA SER A 127 -9.72 13.40 -10.90
C SER A 127 -10.31 14.63 -11.61
N PRO A 128 -11.52 14.51 -12.19
CA PRO A 128 -12.16 15.63 -12.88
C PRO A 128 -12.57 16.71 -11.88
N ASP A 129 -12.40 17.98 -12.27
CA ASP A 129 -12.88 19.11 -11.46
C ASP A 129 -14.41 19.11 -11.43
N PRO A 130 -15.06 18.91 -10.27
CA PRO A 130 -16.52 18.86 -10.18
C PRO A 130 -17.19 20.15 -10.67
N LYS A 131 -16.50 21.30 -10.61
CA LYS A 131 -17.03 22.59 -11.10
C LYS A 131 -16.82 22.79 -12.60
N GLY A 132 -15.91 22.02 -13.21
CA GLY A 132 -15.53 22.11 -14.62
C GLY A 132 -16.18 21.06 -15.53
N VAL A 133 -16.72 19.96 -14.98
CA VAL A 133 -17.23 18.81 -15.78
C VAL A 133 -18.34 19.20 -16.76
N SER A 134 -19.19 20.16 -16.40
CA SER A 134 -20.30 20.60 -17.25
C SER A 134 -19.88 21.61 -18.34
N ASN A 135 -18.65 22.12 -18.31
CA ASN A 135 -18.21 23.22 -19.16
C ASN A 135 -17.20 22.72 -20.19
N PHE A 136 -17.61 22.70 -21.47
CA PHE A 136 -16.73 22.31 -22.57
C PHE A 136 -15.45 23.16 -22.67
N MET A 137 -15.53 24.45 -22.32
CA MET A 137 -14.37 25.36 -22.30
C MET A 137 -13.40 25.10 -21.13
N GLY A 138 -13.78 24.26 -20.16
CA GLY A 138 -13.01 24.00 -18.96
C GLY A 138 -12.98 25.17 -17.97
N SER A 139 -12.03 25.10 -17.03
CA SER A 139 -11.73 26.16 -16.06
C SER A 139 -10.28 26.59 -16.21
N ALA A 140 -10.01 27.90 -16.21
CA ALA A 140 -8.66 28.45 -16.21
C ALA A 140 -7.88 28.16 -14.92
N SER A 141 -8.57 27.74 -13.84
CA SER A 141 -7.93 27.26 -12.61
C SER A 141 -7.29 25.88 -12.75
N ASN A 142 -7.58 25.16 -13.84
CA ASN A 142 -7.13 23.79 -14.01
C ASN A 142 -5.82 23.78 -14.80
N ILE A 143 -4.89 22.94 -14.36
CA ILE A 143 -3.65 22.69 -15.08
C ILE A 143 -3.99 22.01 -16.42
N PRO A 144 -3.34 22.37 -17.54
CA PRO A 144 -3.56 21.70 -18.82
C PRO A 144 -3.09 20.25 -18.79
N PHE A 145 -3.67 19.40 -19.65
CA PHE A 145 -3.19 18.03 -19.81
C PHE A 145 -1.80 18.01 -20.47
N MET A 146 -1.03 16.95 -20.20
CA MET A 146 0.27 16.73 -20.82
C MET A 146 0.14 16.64 -22.35
N PRO A 147 0.83 17.51 -23.12
CA PRO A 147 0.84 17.40 -24.58
C PRO A 147 1.62 16.15 -24.99
N GLY A 148 1.01 15.30 -25.80
CA GLY A 148 1.66 14.07 -26.27
C GLY A 148 2.89 14.37 -27.14
N GLY A 149 3.94 13.56 -26.98
CA GLY A 149 5.16 13.65 -27.79
C GLY A 149 6.22 14.64 -27.29
N PHE A 150 6.01 15.25 -26.11
CA PHE A 150 6.96 16.15 -25.44
C PHE A 150 7.53 15.55 -24.14
N ASP A 151 7.33 14.25 -23.92
CA ASP A 151 7.70 13.58 -22.68
C ASP A 151 9.20 13.70 -22.42
N ALA A 152 10.03 13.57 -23.47
CA ALA A 152 11.49 13.65 -23.36
C ALA A 152 11.98 15.09 -23.11
N GLU A 153 11.41 16.08 -23.79
CA GLU A 153 11.78 17.49 -23.67
C GLU A 153 11.42 18.05 -22.29
N ILE A 154 10.23 17.71 -21.79
CA ILE A 154 9.78 18.14 -20.46
C ILE A 154 10.61 17.45 -19.38
N GLU A 155 10.89 16.15 -19.53
CA GLU A 155 11.77 15.44 -18.59
C GLU A 155 13.18 16.06 -18.57
N ASN A 156 13.71 16.46 -19.73
CA ASN A 156 15.01 17.13 -19.80
C ASN A 156 15.01 18.50 -19.10
N VAL A 157 13.95 19.31 -19.25
CA VAL A 157 13.82 20.60 -18.56
C VAL A 157 13.68 20.41 -17.06
N LEU A 158 12.89 19.43 -16.61
CA LEU A 158 12.72 19.13 -15.19
C LEU A 158 14.01 18.61 -14.55
N ARG A 159 14.79 17.80 -15.28
CA ARG A 159 16.11 17.34 -14.81
C ARG A 159 17.11 18.48 -14.66
N LEU A 160 17.01 19.53 -15.46
CA LEU A 160 17.88 20.71 -15.36
C LEU A 160 17.56 21.58 -14.14
N SER A 161 16.30 21.60 -13.68
CA SER A 161 15.91 22.34 -12.47
C SER A 161 16.35 21.68 -11.15
N ASP A 162 16.67 20.38 -11.18
CA ASP A 162 17.13 19.63 -10.01
C ASP A 162 18.67 19.63 -9.86
N VAL A 163 19.38 20.28 -10.78
CA VAL A 163 20.82 20.52 -10.63
C VAL A 163 20.99 21.69 -9.68
N ASP A 164 21.36 21.40 -8.42
CA ASP A 164 21.82 22.39 -7.45
C ASP A 164 22.81 23.34 -8.12
N ILE A 165 22.45 24.62 -8.21
CA ILE A 165 23.33 25.70 -8.62
C ILE A 165 24.41 25.81 -7.53
N SER A 166 25.48 25.04 -7.68
CA SER A 166 26.73 25.31 -6.99
C SER A 166 27.25 26.63 -7.56
N THR A 167 27.09 27.69 -6.77
CA THR A 167 27.71 29.00 -6.88
C THR A 167 29.01 29.02 -7.69
N ASP A 168 28.95 29.62 -8.89
CA ASP A 168 30.06 30.38 -9.45
C ASP A 168 29.49 31.71 -9.95
N GLU A 169 29.08 32.53 -8.98
CA GLU A 169 28.64 33.91 -9.16
C GLU A 169 29.85 34.75 -9.62
N ASN A 170 30.06 34.97 -10.94
CA ASN A 170 30.60 36.26 -11.39
C ASN A 170 30.62 36.59 -12.89
N PHE A 171 30.35 35.67 -13.83
CA PHE A 171 30.66 35.97 -15.24
C PHE A 171 29.45 36.15 -16.18
N GLU A 172 28.24 35.77 -15.77
CA GLU A 172 27.07 35.76 -16.68
C GLU A 172 26.07 36.91 -16.42
N GLU A 173 26.02 37.53 -15.24
CA GLU A 173 25.06 38.62 -14.93
C GLU A 173 25.32 39.90 -15.75
N GLU A 174 26.57 40.21 -16.10
CA GLU A 174 26.89 41.41 -16.89
C GLU A 174 26.41 41.34 -18.35
N ALA A 175 26.24 40.13 -18.90
CA ALA A 175 25.78 39.94 -20.27
C ALA A 175 24.27 40.28 -20.42
N TYR A 176 23.46 39.92 -19.43
CA TYR A 176 22.02 40.20 -19.42
C TYR A 176 21.70 41.68 -19.17
N LEU A 177 22.47 42.34 -18.30
CA LEU A 177 22.30 43.79 -18.05
C LEU A 177 22.66 44.66 -19.27
N ARG A 178 23.63 44.23 -20.09
CA ARG A 178 23.98 44.92 -21.35
C ARG A 178 22.91 44.78 -22.44
N LEU A 179 22.14 43.70 -22.46
CA LEU A 179 21.08 43.48 -23.46
C LEU A 179 19.87 44.40 -23.19
N ASN A 180 19.49 44.58 -21.92
CA ASN A 180 18.37 45.42 -21.52
C ASN A 180 18.63 46.93 -21.72
N GLY A 181 19.89 47.38 -21.64
CA GLY A 181 20.26 48.75 -21.94
C GLY A 181 20.12 49.17 -23.41
N LYS A 182 20.14 48.20 -24.35
CA LYS A 182 19.98 48.47 -25.79
C LYS A 182 18.53 48.48 -26.25
N LEU A 183 17.64 47.70 -25.60
CA LEU A 183 16.22 47.70 -25.95
C LEU A 183 15.49 49.00 -25.55
N CYS A 184 15.90 49.64 -24.46
CA CYS A 184 15.28 50.91 -24.01
C CYS A 184 15.63 52.14 -24.88
N ARG A 185 16.60 52.05 -25.80
CA ARG A 185 16.91 53.16 -26.74
C ARG A 185 16.16 53.08 -28.06
N LEU A 186 15.55 51.94 -28.39
CA LEU A 186 14.78 51.76 -29.63
C LEU A 186 13.30 52.14 -29.50
N SER A 187 12.77 52.19 -28.28
CA SER A 187 11.39 52.64 -28.00
C SER A 187 11.20 54.17 -27.99
N GLY A 188 12.29 54.95 -28.04
CA GLY A 188 12.25 56.41 -28.04
C GLY A 188 12.20 57.08 -29.43
N ILE A 189 12.26 56.33 -30.53
CA ILE A 189 12.33 56.90 -31.90
C ILE A 189 11.00 56.70 -32.68
N LEU A 190 10.04 55.94 -32.16
CA LEU A 190 8.80 55.59 -32.87
C LEU A 190 7.54 56.39 -32.45
N LEU A 191 7.69 57.49 -31.69
CA LEU A 191 6.56 58.32 -31.23
C LEU A 191 6.62 59.79 -31.68
N SER A 192 7.34 60.09 -32.76
CA SER A 192 7.32 61.41 -33.40
C SER A 192 6.93 61.28 -34.86
N PHE A 193 5.63 61.13 -35.15
CA PHE A 193 4.92 61.65 -36.33
C PHE A 193 3.42 61.59 -36.10
#